data_AF-A0A957AU52-F1
#
_entry.id   AF-A0A957AU52-F1
#
_cell.length_a   1.000
_cell.length_b   1.000
_cell.length_c   1.000
_cell.angle_alpha   90.00
_cell.angle_beta   90.00
_cell.angle_gamma   90.00
#
_symmetry.space_group_name_H-M   'P 1'
#
loop_
_entity.id
_entity.type
_entity.pdbx_description
1 polymer ?
#
loop_
_entity_poly.entity_id
_entity_poly.type
_entity_poly.pdbx_seq_one_letter_code
_entity_poly.pdbx_strand_id
1 'polypeptide(L)'
;PTATSVPTRAAAVATATPEWPKTIVITEAEIEEMAASGGVPGLTITGLDVTFGNDTMTVFFESLKYGFISMRNVTVEGHFDVTNGVATFVADSISPRNLATTQIPGFVNQALGQQFSQWYVEDITITPGQLSASVSPRS
;
A
#
# COMPACT_ATOMS: atom_id res chain seq x y z
N PRO A 1 56.08 -14.78 36.07
CA PRO A 1 56.08 -13.45 35.40
C PRO A 1 56.30 -13.61 33.88
N THR A 2 55.43 -13.19 32.96
CA THR A 2 54.17 -12.46 33.01
C THR A 2 53.48 -12.80 31.68
N ALA A 3 52.29 -13.41 31.70
CA ALA A 3 51.51 -13.59 30.48
C ALA A 3 50.71 -12.30 30.25
N THR A 4 51.13 -11.50 29.28
CA THR A 4 50.40 -10.29 28.87
C THR A 4 49.13 -10.70 28.12
N SER A 5 47.98 -10.59 28.78
CA SER A 5 46.68 -10.67 28.13
C SER A 5 46.42 -9.40 27.34
N VAL A 6 46.45 -9.50 26.01
CA VAL A 6 45.99 -8.44 25.11
C VAL A 6 44.46 -8.42 25.19
N PRO A 7 43.80 -7.29 25.52
CA PRO A 7 42.36 -7.21 25.42
C PRO A 7 41.98 -7.22 23.94
N THR A 8 41.41 -8.33 23.46
CA THR A 8 40.71 -8.38 22.17
C THR A 8 39.52 -7.44 22.27
N ARG A 9 39.69 -6.23 21.74
CA ARG A 9 38.63 -5.24 21.52
C ARG A 9 37.50 -5.93 20.78
N ALA A 10 36.32 -6.00 21.41
CA ALA A 10 35.10 -6.47 20.76
C ALA A 10 34.95 -5.73 19.43
N ALA A 11 34.91 -6.48 18.34
CA ALA A 11 34.62 -5.94 17.02
C ALA A 11 33.25 -5.26 17.12
N ALA A 12 33.23 -3.95 16.89
CA ALA A 12 31.99 -3.22 16.71
C ALA A 12 31.24 -3.93 15.57
N VAL A 13 30.07 -4.48 15.88
CA VAL A 13 29.16 -5.02 14.88
C VAL A 13 28.90 -3.87 13.92
N ALA A 14 29.36 -4.00 12.67
CA ALA A 14 28.99 -3.05 11.63
C ALA A 14 27.46 -3.06 11.59
N THR A 15 26.83 -1.95 11.98
CA THR A 15 25.42 -1.71 11.67
C THR A 15 25.33 -1.80 10.15
N ALA A 16 24.74 -2.87 9.65
CA ALA A 16 24.44 -3.00 8.23
C ALA A 16 23.70 -1.73 7.81
N THR A 17 24.33 -0.94 6.96
CA THR A 17 23.65 0.19 6.32
C THR A 17 22.49 -0.44 5.54
N PRO A 18 21.23 -0.08 5.83
CA PRO A 18 20.12 -0.65 5.09
C PRO A 18 20.32 -0.38 3.60
N GLU A 19 20.34 -1.46 2.82
CA GLU A 19 20.39 -1.40 1.36
C GLU A 19 19.05 -0.86 0.86
N TRP A 20 19.10 0.33 0.27
CA TRP A 20 17.97 0.99 -0.36
C TRP A 20 18.20 1.06 -1.87
N PRO A 21 17.14 1.05 -2.69
CA PRO A 21 15.72 0.99 -2.30
C PRO A 21 15.26 -0.39 -1.83
N LYS A 22 14.23 -0.42 -0.98
CA LYS A 22 13.58 -1.65 -0.53
C LYS A 22 12.32 -1.86 -1.35
N THR A 23 12.10 -3.10 -1.80
CA THR A 23 10.83 -3.48 -2.42
C THR A 23 9.84 -3.92 -1.35
N ILE A 24 8.67 -3.28 -1.32
CA ILE A 24 7.50 -3.73 -0.56
C ILE A 24 6.58 -4.42 -1.56
N VAL A 25 6.29 -5.69 -1.32
CA VAL A 25 5.31 -6.44 -2.12
C VAL A 25 4.01 -6.48 -1.34
N ILE A 26 2.91 -6.21 -2.03
CA ILE A 26 1.55 -6.25 -1.52
C ILE A 26 0.74 -7.16 -2.42
N THR A 27 0.24 -8.25 -1.87
CA THR A 27 -0.65 -9.20 -2.55
C THR A 27 -2.12 -8.82 -2.40
N GLU A 28 -2.97 -9.38 -3.25
CA GLU A 28 -4.43 -9.18 -3.21
C GLU A 28 -5.00 -9.56 -1.82
N ALA A 29 -4.57 -10.72 -1.31
CA ALA A 29 -5.00 -11.23 -0.01
C ALA A 29 -4.60 -10.32 1.16
N GLU A 30 -3.42 -9.70 1.11
CA GLU A 30 -3.00 -8.74 2.14
C GLU A 30 -3.87 -7.49 2.14
N ILE A 31 -4.31 -7.00 0.97
CA ILE A 31 -5.23 -5.86 0.88
C ILE A 31 -6.59 -6.23 1.46
N GLU A 32 -7.08 -7.43 1.14
CA GLU A 32 -8.34 -7.95 1.68
C GLU A 32 -8.30 -8.09 3.20
N GLU A 33 -7.19 -8.59 3.76
CA GLU A 33 -6.99 -8.70 5.20
C GLU A 33 -6.89 -7.32 5.89
N MET A 34 -6.17 -6.37 5.29
CA MET A 34 -6.09 -4.98 5.80
C MET A 34 -7.46 -4.28 5.78
N ALA A 35 -8.26 -4.52 4.75
CA ALA A 35 -9.62 -3.98 4.69
C ALA A 35 -10.54 -4.63 5.71
N ALA A 36 -10.45 -5.96 5.89
CA ALA A 36 -11.24 -6.72 6.85
C ALA A 36 -10.92 -6.36 8.30
N SER A 37 -9.65 -6.03 8.60
CA SER A 37 -9.21 -5.58 9.93
C SER A 37 -9.61 -4.14 10.27
N GLY A 38 -10.30 -3.44 9.35
CA GLY A 38 -10.85 -2.10 9.61
C GLY A 38 -9.83 -0.98 9.46
N GLY A 39 -8.89 -1.09 8.52
CA GLY A 39 -7.79 -0.14 8.32
C GLY A 39 -8.18 1.34 8.10
N VAL A 40 -9.45 1.64 7.78
CA VAL A 40 -9.96 3.01 7.65
C VAL A 40 -11.10 3.26 8.67
N PRO A 41 -10.93 4.17 9.63
CA PRO A 41 -11.96 4.49 10.62
C PRO A 41 -13.29 4.91 9.97
N GLY A 42 -14.38 4.25 10.37
CA GLY A 42 -15.73 4.55 9.89
C GLY A 42 -16.07 3.97 8.50
N LEU A 43 -15.13 3.26 7.87
CA LEU A 43 -15.34 2.51 6.64
C LEU A 43 -15.62 1.04 6.97
N THR A 44 -16.70 0.49 6.41
CA THR A 44 -17.02 -0.93 6.46
C THR A 44 -17.12 -1.44 5.03
N ILE A 45 -16.29 -2.42 4.69
CA ILE A 45 -16.30 -3.08 3.39
C ILE A 45 -16.77 -4.53 3.59
N THR A 46 -17.58 -5.03 2.68
CA THR A 46 -18.07 -6.42 2.66
C THR A 46 -17.94 -6.95 1.24
N GLY A 47 -17.47 -8.20 1.13
CA GLY A 47 -17.23 -8.84 -0.16
C GLY A 47 -16.22 -8.07 -1.02
N LEU A 48 -15.11 -7.67 -0.41
CA LEU A 48 -13.97 -7.08 -1.13
C LEU A 48 -13.30 -8.17 -1.95
N ASP A 49 -13.05 -7.88 -3.21
CA ASP A 49 -12.28 -8.71 -4.14
C ASP A 49 -11.29 -7.77 -4.84
N VAL A 50 -10.00 -8.07 -4.71
CA VAL A 50 -8.93 -7.29 -5.35
C VAL A 50 -8.26 -8.17 -6.39
N THR A 51 -8.17 -7.65 -7.62
CA THR A 51 -7.45 -8.31 -8.70
C THR A 51 -6.39 -7.37 -9.26
N PHE A 52 -5.14 -7.81 -9.22
CA PHE A 52 -4.03 -7.17 -9.93
C PHE A 52 -3.90 -7.77 -11.33
N GLY A 53 -3.99 -6.91 -12.34
CA GLY A 53 -3.78 -7.24 -13.74
C GLY A 53 -2.36 -6.93 -14.22
N ASN A 54 -2.24 -6.64 -15.52
CA ASN A 54 -1.02 -6.05 -16.07
C ASN A 54 -1.15 -4.53 -15.98
N ASP A 55 -0.42 -3.90 -15.05
CA ASP A 55 -0.42 -2.45 -14.79
C ASP A 55 -1.73 -1.86 -14.22
N THR A 56 -2.79 -2.64 -14.12
CA THR A 56 -4.08 -2.21 -13.56
C THR A 56 -4.44 -2.96 -12.28
N MET A 57 -5.20 -2.29 -11.43
CA MET A 57 -5.84 -2.86 -10.24
C MET A 57 -7.35 -2.71 -10.39
N THR A 58 -8.05 -3.83 -10.25
CA THR A 58 -9.50 -3.88 -10.16
C THR A 58 -9.90 -4.20 -8.72
N VAL A 59 -10.76 -3.37 -8.16
CA VAL A 59 -11.29 -3.50 -6.81
C VAL A 59 -12.80 -3.61 -6.90
N PHE A 60 -13.35 -4.74 -6.47
CA PHE A 60 -14.78 -4.96 -6.36
C PHE A 60 -15.18 -5.01 -4.89
N PHE A 61 -16.34 -4.44 -4.56
CA PHE A 61 -16.96 -4.61 -3.25
C PHE A 61 -18.48 -4.80 -3.39
N GLU A 62 -18.98 -5.86 -2.77
CA GLU A 62 -20.42 -6.13 -2.67
C GLU A 62 -21.14 -5.01 -1.92
N SER A 63 -20.53 -4.51 -0.84
CA SER A 63 -21.05 -3.37 -0.08
C SER A 63 -19.92 -2.57 0.56
N LEU A 64 -20.03 -1.24 0.43
CA LEU A 64 -19.18 -0.29 1.14
C LEU A 64 -20.06 0.69 1.90
N LYS A 65 -19.79 0.86 3.19
CA LYS A 65 -20.51 1.79 4.07
C LYS A 65 -19.51 2.75 4.71
N TYR A 66 -19.78 4.05 4.59
CA TYR A 66 -18.99 5.09 5.23
C TYR A 66 -19.95 6.15 5.80
N GLY A 67 -20.04 6.22 7.14
CA GLY A 67 -21.03 7.06 7.81
C GLY A 67 -22.47 6.72 7.39
N PHE A 68 -23.17 7.69 6.77
CA PHE A 68 -24.53 7.53 6.24
C PHE A 68 -24.57 7.04 4.78
N ILE A 69 -23.42 6.98 4.10
CA ILE A 69 -23.33 6.55 2.71
C ILE A 69 -23.20 5.03 2.68
N SER A 70 -24.03 4.37 1.86
CA SER A 70 -23.92 2.95 1.57
C SER A 70 -23.98 2.74 0.05
N MET A 71 -22.99 2.02 -0.46
CA MET A 71 -22.85 1.66 -1.86
C MET A 71 -22.84 0.13 -1.97
N ARG A 72 -23.29 -0.38 -3.11
CA ARG A 72 -23.34 -1.82 -3.38
C ARG A 72 -22.88 -2.12 -4.79
N ASN A 73 -22.30 -3.30 -4.97
CA ASN A 73 -21.84 -3.83 -6.27
C ASN A 73 -21.01 -2.80 -7.02
N VAL A 74 -19.97 -2.29 -6.36
CA VAL A 74 -19.11 -1.28 -6.97
C VAL A 74 -17.84 -1.96 -7.46
N THR A 75 -17.48 -1.68 -8.69
CA THR A 75 -16.20 -2.03 -9.30
C THR A 75 -15.45 -0.75 -9.60
N VAL A 76 -14.19 -0.71 -9.19
CA VAL A 76 -13.23 0.35 -9.50
C VAL A 76 -12.07 -0.28 -10.23
N GLU A 77 -11.75 0.23 -11.41
CA GLU A 77 -10.54 -0.11 -12.14
C GLU A 77 -9.65 1.13 -12.18
N GLY A 78 -8.37 0.95 -11.93
CA GLY A 78 -7.41 2.04 -11.95
C GLY A 78 -5.97 1.58 -12.03
N HIS A 79 -5.07 2.53 -12.02
CA HIS A 79 -3.63 2.33 -11.98
C HIS A 79 -3.00 3.19 -10.87
N PHE A 80 -1.70 3.01 -10.68
CA PHE A 80 -0.93 3.82 -9.74
C PHE A 80 0.02 4.72 -10.49
N ASP A 81 0.02 6.00 -10.13
CA ASP A 81 1.00 6.98 -10.54
C ASP A 81 1.92 7.31 -9.36
N VAL A 82 3.21 7.45 -9.65
CA VAL A 82 4.20 7.90 -8.68
C VAL A 82 4.72 9.27 -9.10
N THR A 83 4.44 10.29 -8.29
CA THR A 83 4.91 11.66 -8.54
C THR A 83 5.56 12.22 -7.29
N ASN A 84 6.80 12.69 -7.40
CA ASN A 84 7.57 13.31 -6.30
C ASN A 84 7.59 12.48 -5.00
N GLY A 85 7.78 11.16 -5.11
CA GLY A 85 7.82 10.30 -3.93
C GLY A 85 6.47 9.94 -3.34
N VAL A 86 5.37 10.28 -4.02
CA VAL A 86 4.00 10.04 -3.58
C VAL A 86 3.30 9.12 -4.58
N ALA A 87 2.85 7.97 -4.07
CA ALA A 87 1.99 7.05 -4.79
C ALA A 87 0.54 7.57 -4.77
N THR A 88 -0.08 7.62 -5.94
CA THR A 88 -1.47 8.04 -6.13
C THR A 88 -2.19 6.97 -6.94
N PHE A 89 -3.29 6.47 -6.42
CA PHE A 89 -4.23 5.67 -7.19
C PHE A 89 -5.09 6.58 -8.07
N VAL A 90 -5.11 6.28 -9.36
CA VAL A 90 -5.89 6.96 -10.40
C VAL A 90 -6.97 5.99 -10.88
N ALA A 91 -8.23 6.33 -10.64
CA ALA A 91 -9.34 5.51 -11.10
C ALA A 91 -9.66 5.81 -12.58
N ASP A 92 -9.46 4.82 -13.44
CA ASP A 92 -9.80 4.87 -14.86
C ASP A 92 -11.29 4.66 -15.07
N SER A 93 -11.88 3.72 -14.31
CA SER A 93 -13.29 3.38 -14.39
C SER A 93 -13.88 3.12 -13.02
N ILE A 94 -15.14 3.54 -12.84
CA ILE A 94 -15.91 3.28 -11.62
C ILE A 94 -17.34 2.96 -12.04
N SER A 95 -17.88 1.85 -11.56
CA SER A 95 -19.25 1.40 -11.85
C SER A 95 -19.93 0.87 -10.59
N PRO A 96 -21.18 1.24 -10.28
CA PRO A 96 -21.97 2.27 -10.96
C PRO A 96 -21.45 3.68 -10.68
N ARG A 97 -21.51 4.58 -11.66
CA ARG A 97 -21.16 5.99 -11.46
C ARG A 97 -22.25 6.72 -10.68
N ASN A 98 -21.94 7.11 -9.45
CA ASN A 98 -22.78 7.99 -8.64
C ASN A 98 -21.93 8.98 -7.82
N LEU A 99 -22.59 9.91 -7.13
CA LEU A 99 -21.92 10.94 -6.31
C LEU A 99 -21.12 10.39 -5.13
N ALA A 100 -21.47 9.20 -4.63
CA ALA A 100 -20.74 8.58 -3.53
C ALA A 100 -19.47 7.86 -4.04
N THR A 101 -19.53 7.26 -5.22
CA THR A 101 -18.40 6.51 -5.80
C THR A 101 -17.26 7.40 -6.26
N THR A 102 -17.50 8.70 -6.51
CA THR A 102 -16.43 9.66 -6.82
C THR A 102 -15.46 9.88 -5.67
N GLN A 103 -15.84 9.50 -4.44
CA GLN A 103 -14.99 9.62 -3.26
C GLN A 103 -14.02 8.45 -3.07
N ILE A 104 -14.25 7.32 -3.76
CA ILE A 104 -13.43 6.11 -3.60
C ILE A 104 -11.95 6.38 -3.88
N PRO A 105 -11.55 7.06 -4.97
CA PRO A 105 -10.14 7.36 -5.21
C PRO A 105 -9.53 8.18 -4.06
N GLY A 106 -10.31 9.10 -3.47
CA GLY A 106 -9.88 9.87 -2.31
C GLY A 106 -9.58 9.00 -1.08
N PHE A 107 -10.44 8.01 -0.80
CA PHE A 107 -10.21 7.08 0.31
C PHE A 107 -8.98 6.20 0.10
N VAL A 108 -8.80 5.67 -1.13
CA VAL A 108 -7.62 4.87 -1.47
C VAL A 108 -6.35 5.71 -1.32
N ASN A 109 -6.34 6.94 -1.84
CA ASN A 109 -5.20 7.85 -1.73
C ASN A 109 -4.89 8.25 -0.28
N GLN A 110 -5.91 8.41 0.56
CA GLN A 110 -5.70 8.64 1.98
C GLN A 110 -5.03 7.43 2.66
N ALA A 111 -5.49 6.20 2.37
CA ALA A 111 -4.90 4.98 2.90
C ALA A 111 -3.44 4.79 2.43
N LEU A 112 -3.17 5.02 1.15
CA LEU A 112 -1.82 5.01 0.58
C LEU A 112 -0.93 6.06 1.25
N GLY A 113 -1.45 7.27 1.46
CA GLY A 113 -0.74 8.34 2.16
C GLY A 113 -0.36 7.95 3.59
N GLN A 114 -1.20 7.18 4.29
CA GLN A 114 -0.89 6.66 5.63
C GLN A 114 0.15 5.54 5.57
N GLN A 115 -0.02 4.57 4.67
CA GLN A 115 0.88 3.42 4.48
C GLN A 115 2.30 3.87 4.09
N PHE A 116 2.39 4.83 3.16
CA PHE A 116 3.65 5.35 2.63
C PHE A 116 4.10 6.66 3.30
N SER A 117 3.48 7.05 4.42
CA SER A 117 3.81 8.32 5.12
C SER A 117 5.30 8.45 5.48
N GLN A 118 5.94 7.35 5.84
CA GLN A 118 7.36 7.28 6.21
C GLN A 118 8.30 7.00 5.02
N TRP A 119 7.73 6.76 3.84
CA TRP A 119 8.43 6.30 2.66
C TRP A 119 8.45 7.37 1.57
N TYR A 120 9.53 7.39 0.79
CA TYR A 120 9.59 8.01 -0.52
C TYR A 120 9.38 6.91 -1.55
N VAL A 121 8.25 6.95 -2.27
CA VAL A 121 7.93 5.94 -3.28
C VAL A 121 8.66 6.28 -4.57
N GLU A 122 9.58 5.42 -5.01
CA GLU A 122 10.36 5.62 -6.23
C GLU A 122 9.63 5.08 -7.45
N ASP A 123 9.01 3.92 -7.32
CA ASP A 123 8.30 3.25 -8.39
C ASP A 123 7.20 2.32 -7.84
N ILE A 124 6.15 2.11 -8.62
CA ILE A 124 5.14 1.08 -8.39
C ILE A 124 4.96 0.30 -9.68
N THR A 125 5.13 -1.02 -9.58
CA THR A 125 4.85 -1.96 -10.66
C THR A 125 3.73 -2.90 -10.24
N ILE A 126 2.74 -3.11 -11.11
CA ILE A 126 1.69 -4.11 -10.90
C ILE A 126 1.94 -5.29 -11.84
N THR A 127 1.98 -6.48 -11.25
CA THR A 127 2.02 -7.75 -11.97
C THR A 127 0.84 -8.61 -11.54
N PRO A 128 0.40 -9.59 -12.33
CA PRO A 128 -0.71 -10.45 -11.95
C PRO A 128 -0.52 -11.05 -10.54
N GLY A 129 -1.48 -10.78 -9.64
CA GLY A 129 -1.48 -11.23 -8.25
C GLY A 129 -0.73 -10.36 -7.23
N GLN A 130 0.02 -9.33 -7.65
CA GLN A 130 0.77 -8.49 -6.70
C GLN A 130 1.13 -7.08 -7.21
N LEU A 131 1.21 -6.15 -6.26
CA LEU A 131 1.80 -4.82 -6.42
C LEU A 131 3.17 -4.79 -5.76
N SER A 132 4.17 -4.28 -6.47
CA SER A 132 5.52 -4.05 -5.94
C SER A 132 5.82 -2.56 -5.90
N ALA A 133 6.12 -2.03 -4.72
CA ALA A 133 6.53 -0.64 -4.52
C ALA A 133 8.01 -0.58 -4.15
N SER A 134 8.80 0.14 -4.94
CA SER A 134 10.18 0.48 -4.59
C SER A 134 10.17 1.72 -3.70
N VAL A 135 10.72 1.61 -2.49
CA VAL A 135 10.72 2.70 -1.51
C VAL A 135 12.08 2.98 -0.90
N SER A 136 12.29 4.24 -0.56
CA SER A 136 13.42 4.71 0.26
C SER A 136 12.91 5.53 1.46
N PRO A 137 13.72 5.76 2.51
CA PRO A 137 13.31 6.57 3.64
C PRO A 137 13.04 8.00 3.19
N ARG A 138 11.91 8.56 3.62
CA ARG A 138 11.62 9.97 3.38
C ARG A 138 12.61 10.82 4.19
N SER A 139 13.46 11.60 3.49
CA SER A 139 14.47 12.48 4.09
C SER A 139 13.88 13.81 4.56
#